data_AF-A0A8S9IRC6-F1
#
_entry.id   AF-A0A8S9IRC6-F1
#
_cell.length_a   1.000
_cell.length_b   1.000
_cell.length_c   1.000
_cell.angle_alpha   90.00
_cell.angle_beta   90.00
_cell.angle_gamma   90.00
#
_symmetry.space_group_name_H-M   'P 1'
#
loop_
_entity.id
_entity.type
_entity.pdbx_description
1 polymer ?
#
loop_
_entity_poly.entity_id
_entity_poly.type
_entity_poly.pdbx_seq_one_letter_code
_entity_poly.pdbx_strand_id
1 'polypeptide(L)'
;MTAEFQVPSPLVPTRENYFVRYCKQHSDGSWAVVDVSLDSLRPNLISRTRRRPSGCLIQELPNGYSKVTWIEHMEVDDRSVHTMYKPLVHSGLAFGAKRWVSTLERQCERLASSMASNIPASDLSVITSPEGRKSMLKLAERMVMSFCTGVGASTAHAWTTMSSTGSDDVRVMTRKSMDDPGRPPGIVLSAATSFWIPVAPKRVFDFLRDENSRSEVKCLGFGLVVDFMNVANVLEKQTEPPGPTWNCSSCVRFTSKLTVLS
;
A
#
# COMPACT_ATOMS: atom_id res chain seq x y z
N MET A 1 7.03 -6.29 19.73
CA MET A 1 6.95 -5.38 18.57
C MET A 1 5.48 -5.09 18.29
N THR A 2 5.16 -3.91 17.78
CA THR A 2 3.80 -3.57 17.32
C THR A 2 3.84 -3.35 15.81
N ALA A 3 2.85 -3.84 15.07
CA ALA A 3 2.70 -3.58 13.64
C ALA A 3 1.25 -3.29 13.27
N GLU A 4 1.09 -2.46 12.23
CA GLU A 4 -0.20 -2.12 11.63
C GLU A 4 -0.19 -2.58 10.17
N PHE A 5 -1.17 -3.39 9.79
CA PHE A 5 -1.35 -3.81 8.40
C PHE A 5 -2.54 -3.07 7.80
N GLN A 6 -2.30 -2.41 6.67
CA GLN A 6 -3.27 -1.51 6.06
C GLN A 6 -3.49 -1.85 4.58
N VAL A 7 -4.72 -1.63 4.14
CA VAL A 7 -5.09 -1.46 2.73
C VAL A 7 -5.28 0.04 2.52
N PRO A 8 -4.83 0.62 1.40
CA PRO A 8 -5.01 2.05 1.13
C PRO A 8 -6.46 2.37 0.78
N SER A 9 -7.39 2.16 1.71
CA SER A 9 -8.81 2.45 1.56
C SER A 9 -9.42 2.81 2.93
N PRO A 10 -10.31 3.81 3.00
CA PRO A 10 -11.09 4.07 4.19
C PRO A 10 -12.00 2.90 4.59
N LEU A 11 -12.43 2.11 3.61
CA LEU A 11 -13.43 1.04 3.74
C LEU A 11 -12.88 -0.30 4.26
N VAL A 12 -11.57 -0.36 4.53
CA VAL A 12 -10.91 -1.52 5.14
C VAL A 12 -10.24 -1.07 6.45
N PRO A 13 -10.66 -1.61 7.61
CA PRO A 13 -10.05 -1.31 8.90
C PRO A 13 -8.56 -1.71 8.95
N THR A 14 -7.77 -0.93 9.68
CA THR A 14 -6.38 -1.27 10.00
C THR A 14 -6.35 -2.50 10.92
N ARG A 15 -5.44 -3.44 10.63
CA ARG A 15 -5.18 -4.62 11.48
C ARG A 15 -3.97 -4.37 12.35
N GLU A 16 -4.17 -4.15 13.64
CA GLU A 16 -3.10 -3.96 14.61
C GLU A 16 -2.67 -5.31 15.20
N ASN A 17 -1.36 -5.49 15.40
CA ASN A 17 -0.81 -6.73 15.95
C ASN A 17 0.32 -6.40 16.93
N TYR A 18 0.32 -7.11 18.05
CA TYR A 18 1.39 -7.04 19.05
C TYR A 18 2.03 -8.42 19.20
N PHE A 19 3.28 -8.56 18.77
CA PHE A 19 3.93 -9.87 18.64
C PHE A 19 5.43 -9.84 18.97
N VAL A 20 5.98 -11.02 19.23
CA VAL A 20 7.43 -11.26 19.31
C VAL A 20 7.87 -11.94 18.03
N ARG A 21 9.04 -11.54 17.52
CA ARG A 21 9.70 -12.19 16.40
C ARG A 21 10.91 -12.95 16.90
N TYR A 22 10.97 -14.22 16.53
CA TYR A 22 12.12 -15.09 16.73
C TYR A 22 12.77 -15.39 15.39
N CYS A 23 14.08 -15.18 15.29
CA CYS A 23 14.86 -15.49 14.10
C CYS A 23 15.93 -16.51 14.46
N LYS A 24 16.03 -17.61 13.72
CA LYS A 24 17.04 -18.64 13.95
C LYS A 24 17.54 -19.23 12.64
N GLN A 25 18.86 -19.39 12.54
CA GLN A 25 19.47 -20.21 11.51
C GLN A 25 19.47 -21.68 11.96
N HIS A 26 19.00 -22.57 11.09
CA HIS A 26 19.01 -24.00 11.28
C HIS A 26 20.35 -24.60 10.81
N SER A 27 20.63 -25.84 11.22
CA SER A 27 21.87 -26.54 10.89
C SER A 27 22.08 -26.78 9.39
N ASP A 28 21.01 -26.75 8.61
CA ASP A 28 21.02 -26.85 7.14
C ASP A 28 21.28 -25.50 6.44
N GLY A 29 21.58 -24.45 7.21
CA GLY A 29 21.83 -23.10 6.71
C GLY A 29 20.56 -22.27 6.48
N SER A 30 19.37 -22.86 6.58
CA SER A 30 18.10 -22.15 6.39
C SER A 30 17.77 -21.20 7.56
N TRP A 31 17.07 -20.12 7.28
CA TRP A 31 16.62 -19.15 8.28
C TRP A 31 15.12 -19.26 8.51
N ALA A 32 14.72 -19.47 9.75
CA ALA A 32 13.32 -19.36 10.17
C ALA A 32 13.10 -18.04 10.89
N VAL A 33 12.11 -17.28 10.42
CA VAL A 33 11.58 -16.08 11.08
C VAL A 33 10.15 -16.38 11.49
N VAL A 34 9.86 -16.30 12.78
CA VAL A 34 8.53 -16.64 13.33
C VAL A 34 8.03 -15.51 14.21
N ASP A 35 6.84 -15.04 13.89
CA ASP A 35 6.05 -14.04 14.61
C ASP A 35 4.95 -14.75 15.40
N VAL A 36 4.91 -14.54 16.70
CA VAL A 36 3.89 -15.08 17.60
C VAL A 36 3.24 -13.95 18.39
N SER A 37 1.91 -13.90 18.37
CA SER A 37 1.18 -12.84 19.08
C SER A 37 1.32 -12.95 20.59
N LEU A 38 1.30 -11.78 21.24
CA LEU A 38 1.24 -11.61 22.68
C LEU A 38 -0.15 -11.18 23.17
N ASP A 39 -1.20 -11.33 22.36
CA ASP A 39 -2.57 -10.88 22.71
C ASP A 39 -3.07 -11.44 24.06
N SER A 40 -2.65 -12.65 24.42
CA SER A 40 -2.98 -13.29 25.71
C SER A 40 -2.46 -12.52 26.95
N LEU A 41 -1.42 -11.69 26.78
CA LEU A 41 -0.84 -10.89 27.85
C LEU A 41 -1.55 -9.54 28.02
N ARG A 42 -2.49 -9.20 27.15
CA ARG A 42 -3.27 -7.94 27.19
C ARG A 42 -4.79 -8.22 27.14
N PRO A 43 -5.38 -8.76 28.22
CA PRO A 43 -6.81 -9.13 28.26
C PRO A 43 -7.79 -7.95 28.12
N ASN A 44 -7.34 -6.70 28.27
CA ASN A 44 -8.20 -5.51 28.27
C ASN A 44 -8.36 -4.83 26.90
N LEU A 45 -7.75 -5.35 25.83
CA LEU A 45 -8.01 -4.89 24.47
C LEU A 45 -8.87 -5.95 23.79
N ILE A 46 -10.09 -5.59 23.39
CA ILE A 46 -10.88 -6.39 22.45
C ILE A 46 -10.12 -6.38 21.12
N SER A 47 -9.11 -7.25 21.00
CA SER A 47 -8.33 -7.35 19.79
C SER A 47 -9.19 -8.05 18.75
N ARG A 48 -9.60 -7.31 17.72
CA ARG A 48 -10.35 -7.85 16.57
C ARG A 48 -9.48 -8.77 15.69
N THR A 49 -8.19 -8.86 16.01
CA THR A 49 -7.15 -9.59 15.29
C THR A 49 -6.36 -10.42 16.27
N ARG A 50 -6.08 -11.68 15.91
CA ARG A 50 -5.19 -12.56 16.65
C ARG A 50 -4.25 -13.28 15.71
N ARG A 51 -2.97 -12.94 15.79
CA ARG A 51 -1.92 -13.57 14.99
C ARG A 51 -1.50 -14.90 15.62
N ARG A 52 -1.74 -16.00 14.90
CA ARG A 52 -1.17 -17.31 15.22
C ARG A 52 0.28 -17.35 14.70
N PRO A 53 1.09 -18.35 15.08
CA PRO A 53 2.46 -18.48 14.58
C PRO A 53 2.50 -18.30 13.05
N SER A 54 3.17 -17.24 12.61
CA SER A 54 3.27 -16.78 11.23
C SER A 54 4.71 -16.39 10.93
N GLY A 55 5.11 -16.27 9.69
CA GLY A 55 6.47 -15.83 9.34
C GLY A 55 6.97 -16.49 8.06
N CYS A 56 8.28 -16.65 7.93
CA CYS A 56 8.86 -17.23 6.73
C CYS A 56 10.08 -18.12 7.00
N LEU A 57 10.27 -19.07 6.09
CA LEU A 57 11.48 -19.88 5.96
C LEU A 57 12.23 -19.39 4.73
N ILE A 58 13.51 -19.09 4.89
CA ILE A 58 14.41 -18.62 3.84
C ILE A 58 15.49 -19.67 3.65
N GLN A 59 15.58 -20.23 2.45
CA GLN A 59 16.56 -21.25 2.09
C GLN A 59 17.44 -20.71 0.97
N GLU A 60 18.75 -20.74 1.17
CA GLU A 60 19.71 -20.42 0.13
C GLU A 60 19.69 -21.51 -0.96
N LEU A 61 19.77 -21.09 -2.22
CA LEU A 61 19.85 -21.99 -3.37
C LEU A 61 21.23 -21.86 -4.03
N PRO A 62 21.75 -22.94 -4.67
CA PRO A 62 23.07 -22.92 -5.30
C PRO A 62 23.26 -21.90 -6.42
N ASN A 63 22.17 -21.38 -6.99
CA ASN A 63 22.18 -20.40 -8.08
C ASN A 63 22.28 -18.94 -7.59
N GLY A 64 22.52 -18.72 -6.29
CA GLY A 64 22.59 -17.38 -5.70
C GLY A 64 21.23 -16.74 -5.40
N TYR A 65 20.13 -17.47 -5.60
CA TYR A 65 18.78 -17.04 -5.20
C TYR A 65 18.40 -17.63 -3.84
N SER A 66 17.28 -17.16 -3.30
CA SER A 66 16.68 -17.73 -2.09
C SER A 66 15.27 -18.23 -2.37
N LYS A 67 14.95 -19.42 -1.85
CA LYS A 67 13.57 -19.90 -1.77
C LYS A 67 12.95 -19.38 -0.48
N VAL A 68 11.90 -18.59 -0.60
CA VAL A 68 11.15 -18.04 0.54
C VAL A 68 9.78 -18.72 0.62
N THR A 69 9.49 -19.36 1.74
CA THR A 69 8.17 -19.93 2.06
C THR A 69 7.54 -19.09 3.15
N TRP A 70 6.40 -18.45 2.87
CA TRP A 70 5.72 -17.57 3.84
C TRP A 70 4.43 -18.21 4.35
N ILE A 71 4.23 -18.19 5.65
CA ILE A 71 3.03 -18.68 6.34
C ILE A 71 2.40 -17.50 7.07
N GLU A 72 1.16 -17.20 6.73
CA GLU A 72 0.40 -16.13 7.38
C GLU A 72 -0.87 -16.73 7.98
N HIS A 73 -0.94 -16.73 9.31
CA HIS A 73 -2.05 -17.31 10.05
C HIS A 73 -2.61 -16.28 11.03
N MET A 74 -3.80 -15.77 10.73
CA MET A 74 -4.44 -14.72 11.50
C MET A 74 -5.95 -14.97 11.62
N GLU A 75 -6.46 -14.90 12.85
CA GLU A 75 -7.88 -14.87 13.15
C GLU A 75 -8.31 -13.39 13.15
N VAL A 76 -9.31 -13.01 12.34
CA VAL A 76 -9.75 -11.62 12.23
C VAL A 76 -11.27 -11.53 12.19
N ASP A 77 -11.84 -10.57 12.92
CA ASP A 77 -13.23 -10.15 12.75
C ASP A 77 -13.37 -9.15 11.59
N ASP A 78 -13.69 -9.67 10.41
CA ASP A 78 -13.88 -8.88 9.19
C ASP A 78 -15.30 -8.30 9.03
N ARG A 79 -16.15 -8.30 10.08
CA ARG A 79 -17.52 -7.72 10.02
C ARG A 79 -17.55 -6.24 9.63
N SER A 80 -16.49 -5.51 9.98
CA SER A 80 -16.33 -4.09 9.68
C SER A 80 -15.71 -3.82 8.30
N VAL A 81 -15.38 -4.86 7.52
CA VAL A 81 -14.93 -4.70 6.14
C VAL A 81 -16.14 -4.42 5.24
N HIS A 82 -16.08 -3.31 4.50
CA HIS A 82 -17.12 -2.95 3.55
C HIS A 82 -17.28 -4.03 2.46
N THR A 83 -18.52 -4.27 2.01
CA THR A 83 -18.87 -5.35 1.05
C THR A 83 -18.01 -5.32 -0.22
N MET A 84 -17.65 -4.13 -0.70
CA MET A 84 -16.77 -3.92 -1.87
C MET A 84 -15.39 -4.59 -1.73
N TYR A 85 -14.84 -4.68 -0.51
CA TYR A 85 -13.51 -5.22 -0.23
C TYR A 85 -13.51 -6.64 0.33
N LYS A 86 -14.66 -7.20 0.71
CA LYS A 86 -14.76 -8.57 1.22
C LYS A 86 -14.11 -9.60 0.29
N PRO A 87 -14.31 -9.58 -1.05
CA PRO A 87 -13.62 -10.52 -1.94
C PRO A 87 -12.08 -10.41 -1.89
N LEU A 88 -11.55 -9.19 -1.84
CA LEU A 88 -10.10 -8.94 -1.75
C LEU A 88 -9.52 -9.43 -0.41
N VAL A 89 -10.26 -9.23 0.68
CA VAL A 89 -9.84 -9.64 2.03
C VAL A 89 -9.92 -11.16 2.19
N HIS A 90 -11.05 -11.77 1.83
CA HIS A 90 -11.26 -13.22 1.97
C HIS A 90 -10.37 -14.05 1.05
N SER A 91 -9.97 -13.53 -0.11
CA SER A 91 -9.01 -14.21 -1.00
C SER A 91 -7.57 -14.21 -0.48
N GLY A 92 -7.29 -13.52 0.63
CA GLY A 92 -5.93 -13.38 1.17
C GLY A 92 -5.02 -12.45 0.36
N LEU A 93 -5.55 -11.78 -0.67
CA LEU A 93 -4.78 -10.82 -1.47
C LEU A 93 -4.51 -9.52 -0.69
N ALA A 94 -5.40 -9.15 0.23
CA ALA A 94 -5.21 -7.98 1.08
C ALA A 94 -4.20 -8.21 2.20
N PHE A 95 -4.17 -9.37 2.86
CA PHE A 95 -3.42 -9.54 4.11
C PHE A 95 -2.70 -10.89 4.23
N GLY A 96 -2.70 -11.71 3.17
CA GLY A 96 -2.13 -13.05 3.19
C GLY A 96 -0.69 -13.12 2.67
N ALA A 97 -0.12 -14.31 2.77
CA ALA A 97 1.25 -14.63 2.37
C ALA A 97 1.61 -14.17 0.95
N LYS A 98 0.68 -14.29 -0.02
CA LYS A 98 0.91 -13.86 -1.41
C LYS A 98 1.28 -12.37 -1.49
N ARG A 99 0.59 -11.51 -0.73
CA ARG A 99 0.90 -10.07 -0.67
C ARG A 99 2.30 -9.82 -0.11
N TRP A 100 2.65 -10.53 0.96
CA TRP A 100 3.94 -10.37 1.63
C TRP A 100 5.11 -10.86 0.76
N VAL A 101 4.96 -12.01 0.09
CA VAL A 101 5.95 -12.53 -0.85
C VAL A 101 6.13 -11.58 -2.04
N SER A 102 5.05 -11.11 -2.68
CA SER A 102 5.16 -10.15 -3.79
C SER A 102 5.75 -8.80 -3.36
N THR A 103 5.53 -8.39 -2.11
CA THR A 103 6.14 -7.18 -1.56
C THR A 103 7.64 -7.39 -1.31
N LEU A 104 8.02 -8.54 -0.75
CA LEU A 104 9.41 -8.91 -0.54
C LEU A 104 10.18 -9.01 -1.86
N GLU A 105 9.63 -9.71 -2.85
CA GLU A 105 10.18 -9.85 -4.19
C GLU A 105 10.47 -8.48 -4.82
N ARG A 106 9.48 -7.58 -4.82
CA ARG A 106 9.65 -6.21 -5.33
C ARG A 106 10.75 -5.44 -4.59
N GLN A 107 10.92 -5.65 -3.28
CA GLN A 107 11.99 -5.01 -2.52
C GLN A 107 13.36 -5.61 -2.87
N CYS A 108 13.45 -6.93 -3.04
CA CYS A 108 14.67 -7.58 -3.51
C CYS A 108 15.08 -7.08 -4.90
N GLU A 109 14.13 -6.94 -5.84
CA GLU A 109 14.39 -6.36 -7.17
C GLU A 109 14.92 -4.93 -7.09
N ARG A 110 14.34 -4.10 -6.21
CA ARG A 110 14.78 -2.72 -6.00
C ARG A 110 16.18 -2.65 -5.42
N LEU A 111 16.48 -3.48 -4.42
CA LEU A 111 17.82 -3.58 -3.82
C LEU A 111 18.84 -4.06 -4.84
N ALA A 112 18.52 -5.12 -5.60
CA ALA A 112 19.37 -5.62 -6.68
C ALA A 112 19.66 -4.54 -7.73
N SER A 113 18.62 -3.79 -8.13
CA SER A 113 18.74 -2.66 -9.08
C SER A 113 19.62 -1.54 -8.52
N SER A 114 19.55 -1.27 -7.22
CA SER A 114 20.41 -0.27 -6.56
C SER A 114 21.85 -0.73 -6.38
N MET A 115 22.10 -2.03 -6.33
CA MET A 115 23.44 -2.62 -6.17
C MET A 115 24.12 -2.89 -7.52
N ALA A 116 23.37 -2.87 -8.62
CA ALA A 116 23.89 -3.10 -9.96
C ALA A 116 24.90 -2.01 -10.38
N SER A 117 26.18 -2.35 -10.40
CA SER A 117 27.27 -1.46 -10.84
C SER A 117 27.48 -1.47 -12.36
N ASN A 118 27.10 -2.55 -13.05
CA ASN A 118 27.55 -2.84 -14.42
C ASN A 118 26.44 -2.74 -15.48
N ILE A 119 25.44 -1.88 -15.31
CA ILE A 119 24.43 -1.66 -16.35
C ILE A 119 25.10 -0.86 -17.49
N PRO A 120 25.20 -1.43 -18.72
CA PRO A 120 25.79 -0.73 -19.86
C PRO A 120 25.08 0.61 -20.06
N ALA A 121 25.85 1.67 -20.29
CA ALA A 121 25.32 2.93 -20.78
C ALA A 121 24.84 2.70 -22.23
N SER A 122 23.70 2.04 -22.39
CA SER A 122 22.96 2.05 -23.64
C SER A 122 22.41 3.47 -23.82
N ASP A 123 22.48 3.98 -25.05
CA ASP A 123 22.05 5.32 -25.48
C ASP A 123 20.57 5.67 -25.17
N LEU A 124 19.83 4.79 -24.48
CA LEU A 124 18.45 4.98 -24.05
C LEU A 124 18.28 5.39 -22.57
N SER A 125 19.32 5.36 -21.74
CA SER A 125 19.17 5.74 -20.33
C SER A 125 19.39 7.24 -20.12
N VAL A 126 18.33 7.97 -19.76
CA VAL A 126 18.36 9.41 -19.44
C VAL A 126 19.38 9.76 -18.34
N ILE A 127 19.74 8.79 -17.48
CA ILE A 127 20.73 8.95 -16.42
C ILE A 127 21.91 8.00 -16.67
N THR A 128 23.01 8.56 -17.17
CA THR A 128 24.20 7.81 -17.61
C THR A 128 25.14 7.44 -16.47
N SER A 129 25.15 8.19 -15.35
CA SER A 129 26.05 7.92 -14.22
C SER A 129 25.47 6.88 -13.24
N PRO A 130 26.28 5.92 -12.76
CA PRO A 130 25.88 4.99 -11.70
C PRO A 130 25.40 5.70 -10.43
N GLU A 131 26.07 6.79 -10.05
CA GLU A 131 25.71 7.63 -8.90
C GLU A 131 24.36 8.31 -9.10
N GLY A 132 24.09 8.80 -10.33
CA GLY A 132 22.82 9.40 -10.70
C GLY A 132 21.68 8.39 -10.59
N ARG A 133 21.87 7.16 -11.09
CA ARG A 133 20.86 6.08 -10.97
C ARG A 133 20.58 5.74 -9.51
N LYS A 134 21.63 5.61 -8.69
CA LYS A 134 21.49 5.36 -7.24
C LYS A 134 20.75 6.50 -6.54
N SER A 135 21.04 7.75 -6.90
CA SER A 135 20.34 8.92 -6.37
C SER A 135 18.85 8.91 -6.76
N MET A 136 18.54 8.57 -8.01
CA MET A 136 17.17 8.47 -8.52
C MET A 136 16.37 7.35 -7.83
N LEU A 137 16.96 6.17 -7.65
CA LEU A 137 16.33 5.07 -6.92
C LEU A 137 16.03 5.44 -5.46
N LYS A 138 16.98 6.09 -4.77
CA LYS A 138 16.76 6.62 -3.41
C LYS A 138 15.65 7.68 -3.37
N LEU A 139 15.57 8.54 -4.38
CA LEU A 139 14.50 9.53 -4.48
C LEU A 139 13.14 8.84 -4.67
N ALA A 140 13.05 7.88 -5.60
CA ALA A 140 11.83 7.11 -5.84
C ALA A 140 11.39 6.34 -4.58
N GLU A 141 12.31 5.76 -3.84
CA GLU A 141 12.04 5.10 -2.55
C GLU A 141 11.46 6.09 -1.53
N ARG A 142 12.07 7.27 -1.36
CA ARG A 142 11.53 8.33 -0.49
C ARG A 142 10.15 8.81 -0.92
N MET A 143 9.90 8.95 -2.23
CA MET A 143 8.58 9.32 -2.74
C MET A 143 7.53 8.26 -2.40
N VAL A 144 7.85 6.98 -2.57
CA VAL A 144 6.95 5.86 -2.21
C VAL A 144 6.69 5.86 -0.70
N MET A 145 7.71 6.01 0.14
CA MET A 145 7.53 6.10 1.59
C MET A 145 6.68 7.30 1.99
N SER A 146 6.93 8.49 1.43
CA SER A 146 6.12 9.70 1.67
C SER A 146 4.67 9.53 1.22
N PHE A 147 4.43 8.81 0.13
CA PHE A 147 3.10 8.46 -0.31
C PHE A 147 2.41 7.51 0.68
N CYS A 148 3.04 6.38 1.02
CA CYS A 148 2.49 5.37 1.93
C CYS A 148 2.23 5.91 3.34
N THR A 149 3.15 6.71 3.89
CA THR A 149 2.97 7.39 5.19
C THR A 149 1.85 8.43 5.17
N GLY A 150 1.53 8.96 3.98
CA GLY A 150 0.48 9.94 3.77
C GLY A 150 -0.92 9.35 3.58
N VAL A 151 -1.01 8.21 2.90
CA VAL A 151 -2.28 7.51 2.63
C VAL A 151 -2.63 6.51 3.74
N GLY A 152 -1.60 5.96 4.39
CA GLY A 152 -1.78 5.08 5.54
C GLY A 152 -2.33 5.84 6.75
N ALA A 153 -3.26 5.23 7.46
CA ALA A 153 -3.81 5.73 8.72
C ALA A 153 -2.93 5.33 9.92
N SER A 154 -1.61 5.31 9.73
CA SER A 154 -0.73 4.82 10.77
C SER A 154 -0.67 5.77 11.96
N THR A 155 -0.86 5.23 13.16
CA THR A 155 -0.81 6.02 14.41
C THR A 155 0.59 6.54 14.72
N ALA A 156 1.63 5.93 14.12
CA ALA A 156 3.03 6.31 14.28
C ALA A 156 3.37 7.72 13.76
N HIS A 157 2.52 8.33 12.94
CA HIS A 157 2.72 9.67 12.37
C HIS A 157 1.77 10.74 12.90
N ALA A 158 1.10 10.49 14.03
CA ALA A 158 0.20 11.45 14.68
C ALA A 158 -0.89 12.00 13.74
N TRP A 159 -1.45 11.12 12.89
CA TRP A 159 -2.61 11.47 12.08
C TRP A 159 -3.85 11.58 12.98
N THR A 160 -4.47 12.76 12.99
CA THR A 160 -5.77 12.95 13.65
C THR A 160 -6.88 12.75 12.64
N THR A 161 -7.74 11.75 12.86
CA THR A 161 -8.95 11.55 12.05
C THR A 161 -9.95 12.65 12.38
N MET A 162 -10.38 13.42 11.37
CA MET A 162 -11.50 14.33 11.55
C MET A 162 -12.78 13.51 11.41
N SER A 163 -13.55 13.38 12.51
CA SER A 163 -14.84 12.69 12.47
C SER A 163 -15.79 13.47 11.57
N SER A 164 -16.12 12.92 10.39
CA SER A 164 -17.20 13.42 9.56
C SER A 164 -18.51 12.87 10.13
N THR A 165 -19.39 13.75 10.57
CA THR A 165 -20.78 13.39 10.88
C THR A 165 -21.49 13.06 9.57
N GLY A 166 -21.42 11.80 9.10
CA GLY A 166 -22.42 11.28 8.17
C GLY A 166 -22.01 10.34 7.03
N SER A 167 -20.73 10.01 6.79
CA SER A 167 -20.39 8.90 5.87
C SER A 167 -19.02 8.30 6.13
N ASP A 168 -18.95 6.96 6.23
CA ASP A 168 -17.70 6.18 6.37
C ASP A 168 -16.87 6.12 5.06
N ASP A 169 -17.38 6.71 3.99
CA ASP A 169 -16.80 6.63 2.64
C ASP A 169 -15.60 7.55 2.41
N VAL A 170 -15.39 8.54 3.28
CA VAL A 170 -14.31 9.52 3.18
C VAL A 170 -13.54 9.61 4.50
N ARG A 171 -12.24 9.28 4.46
CA ARG A 171 -11.32 9.46 5.58
C ARG A 171 -10.51 10.74 5.36
N VAL A 172 -10.68 11.71 6.26
CA VAL A 172 -9.86 12.93 6.31
C VAL A 172 -8.94 12.88 7.52
N MET A 173 -7.65 13.06 7.29
CA MET A 173 -6.62 13.03 8.32
C MET A 173 -5.72 14.26 8.20
N THR A 174 -5.24 14.74 9.35
CA THR A 174 -4.33 15.88 9.43
C THR A 174 -3.05 15.47 10.16
N ARG A 175 -1.88 15.86 9.63
CA ARG A 175 -0.56 15.69 10.26
C ARG A 175 0.16 17.03 10.33
N LYS A 176 0.71 17.37 11.49
CA LYS A 176 1.65 18.49 11.64
C LYS A 176 3.06 18.00 11.31
N SER A 177 3.71 18.60 10.33
CA SER A 177 5.07 18.29 9.91
C SER A 177 5.95 19.47 10.32
N MET A 178 6.76 19.32 11.36
CA MET A 178 7.72 20.36 11.79
C MET A 178 9.16 19.93 11.54
N ASP A 179 9.48 18.65 11.75
CA ASP A 179 10.86 18.13 11.80
C ASP A 179 11.14 17.04 10.76
N ASP A 180 10.46 17.05 9.62
CA ASP A 180 10.60 16.02 8.57
C ASP A 180 11.61 16.48 7.48
N PRO A 181 12.85 15.93 7.45
CA PRO A 181 13.89 16.40 6.54
C PRO A 181 13.48 16.27 5.07
N GLY A 182 13.57 17.36 4.31
CA GLY A 182 13.15 17.39 2.90
C GLY A 182 11.66 17.66 2.70
N ARG A 183 10.90 17.92 3.77
CA ARG A 183 9.52 18.39 3.71
C ARG A 183 9.39 19.77 4.36
N PRO A 184 8.74 20.75 3.71
CA PRO A 184 8.54 22.06 4.32
C PRO A 184 7.66 21.95 5.58
N PRO A 185 7.93 22.75 6.63
CA PRO A 185 7.11 22.76 7.82
C PRO A 185 5.67 23.19 7.50
N GLY A 186 4.71 22.62 8.21
CA GLY A 186 3.29 22.98 8.06
C GLY A 186 2.33 21.84 8.35
N ILE A 187 1.04 22.10 8.08
CA ILE A 187 -0.04 21.15 8.23
C ILE A 187 -0.26 20.43 6.89
N VAL A 188 -0.34 19.11 6.96
CA VAL A 188 -0.63 18.24 5.82
C VAL A 188 -2.02 17.67 6.01
N LEU A 189 -2.90 17.94 5.05
CA LEU A 189 -4.20 17.27 4.93
C LEU A 189 -4.07 16.05 4.00
N SER A 190 -4.73 14.95 4.38
CA SER A 190 -4.88 13.76 3.55
C SER A 190 -6.35 13.34 3.55
N ALA A 191 -6.98 13.37 2.39
CA ALA A 191 -8.32 12.82 2.18
C ALA A 191 -8.22 11.58 1.29
N ALA A 192 -8.93 10.53 1.67
CA ALA A 192 -9.03 9.28 0.93
C ALA A 192 -10.48 8.81 0.86
N THR A 193 -10.92 8.39 -0.33
CA THR A 193 -12.22 7.76 -0.57
C THR A 193 -12.05 6.50 -1.41
N SER A 194 -13.06 5.63 -1.42
CA SER A 194 -13.10 4.43 -2.27
C SER A 194 -14.46 4.28 -2.92
N PHE A 195 -14.45 3.89 -4.18
CA PHE A 195 -15.65 3.70 -4.98
C PHE A 195 -15.47 2.49 -5.90
N TRP A 196 -16.58 1.96 -6.39
CA TRP A 196 -16.58 0.83 -7.32
C TRP A 196 -16.57 1.33 -8.76
N ILE A 197 -15.75 0.71 -9.60
CA ILE A 197 -15.72 0.96 -11.05
C ILE A 197 -16.13 -0.35 -11.74
N PRO A 198 -17.22 -0.39 -12.51
CA PRO A 198 -17.70 -1.60 -13.19
C PRO A 198 -16.91 -1.90 -14.48
N VAL A 199 -15.58 -1.76 -14.44
CA VAL A 199 -14.70 -1.94 -15.60
C VAL A 199 -13.52 -2.82 -15.22
N ALA A 200 -13.04 -3.66 -16.15
CA ALA A 200 -11.92 -4.56 -15.91
C ALA A 200 -10.66 -3.79 -15.43
N PRO A 201 -9.94 -4.30 -14.40
CA PRO A 201 -8.80 -3.59 -13.79
C PRO A 201 -7.71 -3.18 -14.77
N LYS A 202 -7.45 -4.01 -15.80
CA LYS A 202 -6.48 -3.70 -16.84
C LYS A 202 -6.81 -2.41 -17.58
N ARG A 203 -8.09 -2.20 -17.91
CA ARG A 203 -8.54 -0.99 -18.61
C ARG A 203 -8.44 0.25 -17.72
N VAL A 204 -8.79 0.13 -16.45
CA VAL A 204 -8.60 1.22 -15.47
C VAL A 204 -7.11 1.55 -15.34
N PHE A 205 -6.24 0.54 -15.25
CA PHE A 205 -4.79 0.74 -15.19
C PHE A 205 -4.24 1.41 -16.46
N ASP A 206 -4.65 0.94 -17.63
CA ASP A 206 -4.23 1.52 -18.92
C ASP A 206 -4.71 2.97 -19.04
N PHE A 207 -5.95 3.26 -18.64
CA PHE A 207 -6.49 4.61 -18.58
C PHE A 207 -5.70 5.51 -17.63
N LEU A 208 -5.39 5.06 -16.41
CA LEU A 208 -4.64 5.86 -15.42
C LEU A 208 -3.19 6.14 -15.83
N ARG A 209 -2.61 5.28 -16.68
CA ARG A 209 -1.24 5.41 -17.16
C ARG A 209 -1.15 6.27 -18.44
N ASP A 210 -2.22 6.35 -19.21
CA ASP A 210 -2.27 7.17 -20.43
C ASP A 210 -1.99 8.65 -20.11
N GLU A 211 -1.11 9.27 -20.89
CA GLU A 211 -0.78 10.67 -20.71
C GLU A 211 -1.92 11.58 -21.18
N ASN A 212 -2.68 11.14 -22.18
CA ASN A 212 -3.79 11.90 -22.76
C ASN A 212 -5.01 11.98 -21.83
N SER A 213 -5.18 11.01 -20.94
CA SER A 213 -6.27 10.98 -19.94
C SER A 213 -5.95 11.78 -18.68
N ARG A 214 -4.74 12.36 -18.54
CA ARG A 214 -4.32 13.04 -17.30
C ARG A 214 -5.21 14.21 -16.91
N SER A 215 -5.80 14.92 -17.87
CA SER A 215 -6.76 15.99 -17.61
C SER A 215 -8.03 15.44 -16.96
N GLU A 216 -8.55 14.33 -17.47
CA GLU A 216 -9.73 13.63 -16.93
C GLU A 216 -9.47 13.07 -15.53
N VAL A 217 -8.28 12.50 -15.31
CA VAL A 217 -7.85 12.02 -13.98
C VAL A 217 -7.71 13.17 -12.98
N LYS A 218 -7.29 14.37 -13.42
CA LYS A 218 -7.28 15.57 -12.58
C LYS A 218 -8.69 16.03 -12.23
N CYS A 219 -9.67 15.93 -13.13
CA CYS A 219 -11.07 16.30 -12.86
C CYS A 219 -11.73 15.37 -11.82
N LEU A 220 -11.48 14.06 -11.89
CA LEU A 220 -11.80 13.11 -10.81
C LEU A 220 -11.24 13.55 -9.45
N GLY A 221 -10.18 14.38 -9.50
CA GLY A 221 -9.52 14.93 -8.36
C GLY A 221 -10.20 16.14 -7.68
N PHE A 222 -11.04 16.87 -8.41
CA PHE A 222 -11.64 18.11 -7.92
C PHE A 222 -13.18 18.04 -7.84
N GLY A 223 -13.80 17.05 -8.48
CA GLY A 223 -15.25 16.86 -8.50
C GLY A 223 -15.79 15.91 -7.43
N LEU A 224 -16.60 16.43 -6.49
CA LEU A 224 -17.58 15.65 -5.74
C LEU A 224 -18.50 14.91 -6.72
N VAL A 225 -18.61 13.56 -6.62
CA VAL A 225 -19.67 12.62 -7.09
C VAL A 225 -20.16 12.70 -8.57
N VAL A 226 -20.15 13.85 -9.20
CA VAL A 226 -20.75 14.17 -10.49
C VAL A 226 -19.87 13.75 -11.69
N ASP A 227 -18.55 13.63 -11.51
CA ASP A 227 -17.61 13.23 -12.58
C ASP A 227 -17.45 11.71 -12.76
N PHE A 228 -18.01 10.88 -11.87
CA PHE A 228 -17.86 9.42 -11.93
C PHE A 228 -18.66 8.78 -13.07
N MET A 229 -19.86 9.30 -13.36
CA MET A 229 -20.64 8.86 -14.52
C MET A 229 -19.93 9.18 -15.83
N ASN A 230 -19.16 10.27 -15.90
CA ASN A 230 -18.40 10.63 -17.10
C ASN A 230 -17.27 9.62 -17.37
N VAL A 231 -16.55 9.15 -16.36
CA VAL A 231 -15.47 8.17 -16.55
C VAL A 231 -15.99 6.77 -16.85
N ALA A 232 -17.07 6.33 -16.19
CA ALA A 232 -17.74 5.08 -16.57
C ALA A 232 -18.23 5.16 -18.03
N ASN A 233 -18.83 6.28 -18.44
CA ASN A 233 -19.26 6.50 -19.83
C ASN A 233 -18.08 6.59 -20.82
N VAL A 234 -16.95 7.21 -20.46
CA VAL A 234 -15.74 7.26 -21.30
C VAL A 234 -15.15 5.86 -21.47
N LEU A 235 -15.11 5.06 -20.39
CA LEU A 235 -14.66 3.67 -20.43
C LEU A 235 -15.68 2.75 -21.12
N GLU A 236 -16.99 3.01 -21.05
CA GLU A 236 -18.02 2.21 -21.72
C GLU A 236 -18.09 2.47 -23.23
N LYS A 237 -17.85 3.71 -23.69
CA LYS A 237 -17.88 4.10 -25.12
C LYS A 237 -16.78 3.46 -25.98
N GLN A 238 -15.86 2.68 -25.41
CA GLN A 238 -14.78 1.96 -26.11
C GLN A 238 -15.04 0.43 -26.18
N THR A 239 -16.26 0.03 -26.55
CA THR A 239 -16.89 -1.31 -26.41
C THR A 239 -16.11 -2.58 -26.84
N GLU A 240 -16.17 -3.62 -25.97
CA GLU A 240 -16.69 -5.00 -26.19
C GLU A 240 -17.03 -5.62 -24.79
N PRO A 241 -17.90 -6.65 -24.66
CA PRO A 241 -18.60 -6.96 -23.41
C PRO A 241 -17.71 -7.60 -22.33
N PRO A 242 -17.87 -7.31 -21.04
CA PRO A 242 -17.05 -7.92 -20.00
C PRO A 242 -17.63 -9.27 -19.54
N GLY A 243 -16.78 -10.30 -19.52
CA GLY A 243 -16.96 -11.45 -18.64
C GLY A 243 -16.75 -11.06 -17.16
N PRO A 244 -17.13 -11.92 -16.20
CA PRO A 244 -17.13 -11.58 -14.78
C PRO A 244 -15.70 -11.54 -14.25
N THR A 245 -15.07 -10.37 -14.25
CA THR A 245 -13.76 -10.16 -13.61
C THR A 245 -13.90 -9.19 -12.45
N TRP A 246 -13.69 -9.72 -11.25
CA TRP A 246 -13.74 -9.02 -9.97
C TRP A 246 -12.49 -8.16 -9.77
N ASN A 247 -12.66 -6.86 -9.43
CA ASN A 247 -12.06 -6.19 -8.26
C ASN A 247 -12.03 -4.66 -8.35
N CYS A 248 -12.13 -4.04 -7.16
CA CYS A 248 -12.12 -2.61 -6.88
C CYS A 248 -10.74 -1.99 -7.13
N SER A 249 -10.70 -0.90 -7.91
CA SER A 249 -9.53 -0.06 -8.11
C SER A 249 -9.78 1.32 -7.54
N SER A 250 -8.74 1.84 -6.88
CA SER A 250 -8.42 3.26 -6.66
C SER A 250 -8.72 3.84 -5.27
N CYS A 251 -7.62 4.32 -4.67
CA CYS A 251 -7.58 5.35 -3.65
C CYS A 251 -7.09 6.61 -4.36
N VAL A 252 -7.96 7.60 -4.55
CA VAL A 252 -7.55 8.91 -5.09
C VAL A 252 -7.16 9.77 -3.89
N ARG A 253 -5.92 10.29 -3.88
CA ARG A 253 -5.40 11.13 -2.81
C ARG A 253 -5.53 12.60 -3.18
N PHE A 254 -6.09 13.40 -2.27
CA PHE A 254 -5.92 14.85 -2.26
C PHE A 254 -4.93 15.25 -1.18
N THR A 255 -3.87 15.94 -1.61
CA THR A 255 -3.01 16.71 -0.71
C THR A 255 -3.23 18.18 -1.03
N SER A 256 -4.09 18.85 -0.25
CA SER A 256 -4.08 20.30 -0.17
C SER A 256 -3.11 20.71 0.94
N LYS A 257 -2.18 21.60 0.61
CA LYS A 257 -1.31 22.26 1.59
C LYS A 257 -2.00 23.57 1.94
N LEU A 258 -2.67 23.64 3.09
CA LEU A 258 -3.09 24.92 3.64
C LEU A 258 -1.85 25.57 4.27
N THR A 259 -1.19 26.45 3.52
CA THR A 259 -0.27 27.40 4.13
C THR A 259 -1.14 28.46 4.80
N VAL A 260 -1.40 28.32 6.10
CA VAL A 260 -1.92 29.45 6.88
C VAL A 260 -0.75 30.41 7.00
N LEU A 261 -0.75 31.44 6.15
CA LEU A 261 0.05 32.63 6.37
C LEU A 261 -0.61 33.34 7.56
N SER A 262 0.02 33.24 8.73
CA SER A 262 -0.20 34.20 9.82
C SER A 262 0.48 35.51 9.50
#